data_AF-A0A973R4L6-F1
#
_entry.id   AF-A0A973R4L6-F1
#
_cell.length_a   1.000
_cell.length_b   1.000
_cell.length_c   1.000
_cell.angle_alpha   90.00
_cell.angle_beta   90.00
_cell.angle_gamma   90.00
#
_symmetry.space_group_name_H-M   'P 1'
#
loop_
_entity.id
_entity.type
_entity.pdbx_description
1 polymer ?
#
loop_
_entity_poly.entity_id
_entity_poly.type
_entity_poly.pdbx_seq_one_letter_code
_entity_poly.pdbx_strand_id
1 'polypeptide(L)' 'MEPGANAKTQGAQGAVLLLGGRSEIGLKVAERIAAGRTVVLAARRGGELGEEARSE' A
#
# COMPACT_ATOMS: atom_id res chain seq x y z
N MET A 1 19.26 13.62 22.05
CA MET A 1 19.67 13.31 20.67
C MET A 1 19.72 11.79 20.56
N GLU A 2 18.72 11.25 19.85
CA GLU A 2 18.54 9.91 19.24
C GLU A 2 18.59 8.61 20.09
N PRO A 3 17.75 7.58 19.78
CA PRO A 3 17.24 7.26 18.44
C PRO A 3 15.71 7.21 18.27
N GLY A 4 15.24 7.78 17.16
CA GLY A 4 13.96 7.44 16.54
C GLY A 4 13.91 5.95 16.18
N ALA A 5 12.91 5.24 16.70
CA ALA A 5 12.63 3.87 16.30
C ALA A 5 11.11 3.65 16.33
N ASN A 6 10.50 4.00 15.21
CA ASN A 6 9.30 3.41 14.60
C ASN A 6 8.54 2.50 15.56
N ALA A 7 7.53 3.06 16.23
CA ALA A 7 6.71 2.35 17.21
C ALA A 7 6.08 1.13 16.53
N LYS A 8 6.77 0.00 16.74
CA LYS A 8 6.31 -1.38 16.74
C LYS A 8 4.96 -1.60 16.04
N THR A 9 5.03 -2.42 15.01
CA THR A 9 3.99 -3.27 14.41
C THR A 9 3.27 -4.17 15.44
N GLN A 10 2.96 -3.66 16.63
CA GLN A 10 1.93 -4.21 17.51
C GLN A 10 0.64 -4.19 16.68
N GLY A 11 0.25 -5.36 16.19
CA GLY A 11 -0.80 -5.53 15.21
C GLY A 11 -2.08 -4.87 15.65
N ALA A 12 -2.35 -3.67 15.13
CA ALA A 12 -3.70 -3.18 15.07
C ALA A 12 -4.50 -4.24 14.29
N GLN A 13 -5.56 -4.77 14.89
CA GLN A 13 -6.50 -5.73 14.28
C GLN A 13 -7.31 -5.10 13.13
N GLY A 14 -6.70 -4.21 12.36
CA GLY A 14 -7.31 -3.46 11.27
C GLY A 14 -6.78 -3.90 9.91
N ALA A 15 -7.58 -3.62 8.88
CA ALA A 15 -7.19 -3.83 7.49
C ALA A 15 -6.07 -2.87 7.06
N VAL A 16 -5.33 -3.25 6.01
CA VAL A 16 -4.34 -2.42 5.32
C VAL A 16 -4.93 -1.99 3.98
N LEU A 17 -5.04 -0.69 3.75
CA LEU A 17 -5.39 -0.12 2.44
C LEU A 17 -4.10 0.12 1.65
N LEU A 18 -3.96 -0.51 0.48
CA LEU A 18 -2.83 -0.30 -0.41
C LEU A 18 -3.28 0.38 -1.70
N LEU A 19 -2.90 1.65 -1.85
CA LEU A 19 -3.14 2.46 -3.06
C LEU A 19 -2.12 2.10 -4.14
N GLY A 20 -2.58 1.87 -5.37
CA GLY A 20 -1.73 1.33 -6.45
C GLY A 20 -1.42 -0.17 -6.31
N GLY A 21 -2.12 -0.86 -5.41
CA GLY A 21 -1.81 -2.23 -5.00
C GLY A 21 -2.10 -3.32 -6.05
N ARG A 22 -2.81 -3.00 -7.15
CA ARG A 22 -3.16 -3.98 -8.21
C ARG A 22 -2.08 -4.18 -9.27
N SER A 23 -0.90 -3.56 -9.11
CA SER A 23 0.28 -3.83 -9.94
C SER A 23 1.05 -5.06 -9.43
N GLU A 24 1.95 -5.61 -10.25
CA GLU A 24 2.85 -6.69 -9.81
C GLU A 24 3.67 -6.29 -8.57
N ILE A 25 4.23 -5.07 -8.59
CA ILE A 25 4.97 -4.51 -7.45
C ILE A 25 4.04 -4.36 -6.24
N GLY A 26 2.83 -3.82 -6.44
CA GLY A 26 1.83 -3.62 -5.39
C GLY A 26 1.49 -4.91 -4.65
N LEU A 27 1.33 -6.01 -5.39
CA LEU A 27 1.04 -7.31 -4.78
C LEU A 27 2.22 -7.82 -3.94
N LYS A 28 3.45 -7.68 -4.44
CA LYS A 28 4.67 -8.03 -3.71
C LYS A 28 4.95 -7.15 -2.50
N VAL A 29 4.45 -5.92 -2.49
CA VAL A 29 4.46 -5.07 -1.30
C VAL A 29 3.45 -5.59 -0.28
N ALA A 30 2.21 -5.87 -0.69
CA ALA A 30 1.16 -6.39 0.19
C ALA A 30 1.60 -7.69 0.92
N GLU A 31 2.20 -8.63 0.19
CA GLU A 31 2.74 -9.88 0.75
C GLU A 31 3.75 -9.62 1.89
N ARG A 32 4.61 -8.62 1.74
CA ARG A 32 5.70 -8.34 2.71
C ARG A 32 5.23 -7.57 3.94
N ILE A 33 4.34 -6.59 3.77
CA ILE A 33 4.02 -5.63 4.84
C ILE A 33 2.76 -5.99 5.63
N ALA A 34 1.91 -6.85 5.07
CA ALA A 34 0.58 -7.15 5.63
C ALA A 34 0.35 -8.65 5.83
N ALA A 35 1.41 -9.42 6.07
CA ALA A 35 1.31 -10.84 6.40
C ALA A 35 0.33 -11.05 7.58
N GLY A 36 -0.68 -11.90 7.38
CA GLY A 36 -1.70 -12.20 8.38
C GLY A 36 -2.76 -11.11 8.59
N ARG A 37 -2.81 -10.07 7.73
CA ARG A 37 -3.81 -8.99 7.81
C ARG A 37 -4.67 -8.95 6.55
N THR A 38 -5.91 -8.47 6.69
CA THR A 38 -6.76 -8.18 5.53
C THR A 38 -6.16 -7.01 4.75
N VAL A 39 -6.02 -7.17 3.43
CA VAL A 39 -5.51 -6.12 2.53
C VAL A 39 -6.61 -5.71 1.55
N VAL A 40 -6.88 -4.41 1.48
CA VAL A 40 -7.74 -3.79 0.46
C VAL A 40 -6.83 -3.18 -0.60
N LEU A 41 -6.84 -3.75 -1.81
CA LEU A 41 -6.08 -3.23 -2.95
C LEU A 41 -6.93 -2.20 -3.71
N ALA A 42 -6.61 -0.93 -3.57
CA ALA A 42 -7.26 0.13 -4.32
C ALA A 42 -6.35 0.56 -5.48
N ALA A 43 -6.82 0.41 -6.72
CA ALA A 43 -6.14 0.98 -7.86
C ALA A 43 -7.13 1.29 -8.98
N ARG A 44 -6.88 2.38 -9.71
CA ARG A 44 -7.56 2.77 -10.95
C ARG A 44 -7.43 1.67 -12.01
N ARG A 45 -8.30 1.62 -13.03
CA ARG A 45 -8.09 0.66 -14.13
C ARG A 45 -6.83 1.05 -14.91
N GLY A 46 -5.99 0.07 -15.27
CA GLY A 46 -4.70 0.34 -15.92
C GLY A 46 -4.82 1.11 -17.24
N GLY A 47 -5.98 1.02 -17.92
CA GLY A 47 -6.28 1.84 -19.11
C GLY A 47 -6.71 3.28 -18.83
N GLU A 48 -7.06 3.63 -17.58
CA GLU A 48 -7.47 4.99 -17.19
C GLU A 48 -6.26 5.88 -16.82
N LEU A 49 -5.04 5.34 -16.82
CA LEU A 49 -3.80 6.09 -16.55
C LEU A 49 -3.42 7.06 -17.68
N GLY A 50 -3.89 6.82 -18.90
CA GLY A 50 -3.59 7.68 -20.06
C GLY A 50 -4.34 9.01 -20.06
N GLU A 51 -5.43 9.14 -19.27
CA GLU A 51 -6.22 10.38 -19.16
C GLU A 51 -5.67 11.33 -18.08
N GLU A 52 -4.69 10.90 -17.29
CA GLU A 52 -4.09 11.73 -16.25
C GLU A 52 -2.92 12.55 -16.82
N ALA A 53 -3.25 13.75 -17.31
CA ALA A 53 -2.23 14.78 -17.54
C ALA A 53 -1.64 15.22 -16.19
N ARG A 54 -0.32 15.37 -16.15
CA ARG A 54 0.43 15.92 -15.01
C ARG A 54 -0.20 17.28 -14.65
N SER A 55 -0.85 17.40 -13.48
CA SER A 55 -1.16 18.72 -12.95
C SER A 55 0.14 19.29 -12.39
N GLU A 56 0.69 20.31 -13.05
CA GLU A 56 1.78 21.12 -12.52
C GLU A 56 1.33 21.93 -11.29
#